data_AF-A0A1C5Q273-F1
#
_entry.id   AF-A0A1C5Q273-F1
#
_cell.length_a   1.000
_cell.length_b   1.000
_cell.length_c   1.000
_cell.angle_alpha   90.00
_cell.angle_beta   90.00
_cell.angle_gamma   90.00
#
_symmetry.space_group_name_H-M   'P 1'
#
loop_
_entity.id
_entity.type
_entity.pdbx_description
1 polymer ?
#
loop_
_entity_poly.entity_id
_entity_poly.type
_entity_poly.pdbx_seq_one_letter_code
_entity_poly.pdbx_strand_id
1 'polypeptide(L)'
;MLKLAGACLILCSAAGIGASYSGDLKRRVRELRVIKQMMYMLQGEIRYAHLPLPEAFTHVSVRLPAPFGLFLSGIADELKKADGRTLSEIWKAEEQKYIKKLHLTRTDLEQLETLGEVLGYLDTEMQLAAIRLYLEQLEQSLAEAQEQMGSRQRLYQSLGIAGGVFLVILLL
;
A
#
# COMPACT_ATOMS: atom_id res chain seq x y z
N MET A 1 30.05 18.03 -30.11
CA MET A 1 30.41 16.84 -29.31
C MET A 1 29.98 17.01 -27.85
N LEU A 2 30.57 17.92 -27.06
CA LEU A 2 30.24 18.09 -25.63
C LEU A 2 28.76 18.46 -25.35
N LYS A 3 28.16 19.33 -26.18
CA LYS A 3 26.76 19.78 -26.05
C LYS A 3 25.74 18.63 -26.21
N LEU A 4 25.97 17.73 -27.17
CA LEU A 4 25.14 16.55 -27.42
C LEU A 4 25.24 15.52 -26.27
N ALA A 5 26.45 15.30 -25.76
CA ALA A 5 26.68 14.40 -24.62
C ALA A 5 26.02 14.92 -23.32
N GLY A 6 26.14 16.23 -23.05
CA GLY A 6 25.48 16.86 -21.90
C GLY A 6 23.95 16.79 -21.99
N ALA A 7 23.38 17.04 -23.17
CA ALA A 7 21.94 16.94 -23.36
C ALA A 7 21.42 15.50 -23.25
N CYS A 8 22.17 14.50 -23.74
CA CYS A 8 21.84 13.09 -23.51
C CYS A 8 21.84 12.72 -22.01
N LEU A 9 22.84 13.17 -21.25
CA LEU A 9 22.92 12.93 -19.81
C LEU A 9 21.73 13.53 -19.04
N ILE A 10 21.32 14.75 -19.38
CA ILE A 10 20.15 15.41 -18.78
C ILE A 10 18.86 14.65 -19.11
N LEU A 11 18.68 14.21 -20.36
CA LEU A 11 17.52 13.42 -20.74
C LEU A 11 17.49 12.04 -20.06
N CYS A 12 18.61 11.32 -20.02
CA CYS A 12 18.69 10.01 -19.38
C CYS A 12 18.47 10.08 -17.86
N SER A 13 19.01 11.10 -17.19
CA SER A 13 18.78 11.32 -15.76
C SER A 13 17.32 11.68 -15.44
N ALA A 14 16.71 12.58 -16.22
CA ALA A 14 15.30 12.93 -16.07
C ALA A 14 14.36 11.74 -16.35
N ALA A 15 14.65 10.95 -17.38
CA ALA A 15 13.90 9.74 -17.73
C ALA A 15 14.07 8.63 -16.67
N GLY A 16 15.28 8.44 -16.13
CA GLY A 16 15.57 7.46 -15.10
C GLY A 16 14.85 7.75 -13.77
N ILE A 17 14.86 9.01 -13.33
CA ILE A 17 14.12 9.46 -12.13
C ILE A 17 12.61 9.27 -12.34
N GLY A 18 12.10 9.58 -13.55
CA GLY A 18 10.69 9.39 -13.88
C GLY A 18 10.24 7.94 -13.93
N ALA A 19 11.09 7.04 -14.44
CA ALA A 19 10.82 5.61 -14.48
C ALA A 19 10.79 4.99 -13.08
N SER A 20 11.75 5.36 -12.21
CA SER A 20 11.81 4.87 -10.81
C SER A 20 10.56 5.27 -10.03
N TYR A 21 10.18 6.56 -10.09
CA TYR A 21 9.04 7.07 -9.33
C TYR A 21 7.70 6.50 -9.84
N SER A 22 7.56 6.28 -11.16
CA SER A 22 6.40 5.59 -11.73
C SER A 22 6.29 4.13 -11.24
N GLY A 23 7.43 3.49 -10.96
CA GLY A 23 7.51 2.15 -10.40
C GLY A 23 6.94 2.06 -8.99
N ASP A 24 7.33 2.99 -8.11
CA ASP A 24 6.90 2.99 -6.70
C ASP A 24 5.39 3.26 -6.58
N LEU A 25 4.84 4.18 -7.36
CA LEU A 25 3.41 4.46 -7.35
C LEU A 25 2.59 3.26 -7.85
N LYS A 26 3.08 2.55 -8.88
CA LYS A 26 2.48 1.29 -9.32
C LYS A 26 2.54 0.19 -8.25
N ARG A 27 3.62 0.14 -7.46
CA ARG A 27 3.75 -0.80 -6.34
C ARG A 27 2.77 -0.45 -5.22
N ARG A 28 2.67 0.82 -4.82
CA ARG A 28 1.67 1.31 -3.86
C ARG A 28 0.25 0.89 -4.23
N VAL A 29 -0.16 1.12 -5.48
CA VAL A 29 -1.50 0.72 -5.96
C VAL A 29 -1.73 -0.78 -5.85
N ARG A 30 -0.72 -1.62 -6.15
CA ARG A 30 -0.84 -3.07 -5.97
C ARG A 30 -0.96 -3.46 -4.51
N GLU A 31 -0.14 -2.89 -3.65
CA GLU A 31 -0.15 -3.14 -2.21
C GLU A 31 -1.50 -2.75 -1.58
N LEU A 32 -2.01 -1.55 -1.89
CA LEU A 32 -3.34 -1.11 -1.46
C LEU A 32 -4.48 -2.04 -1.93
N ARG A 33 -4.39 -2.59 -3.15
CA ARG A 33 -5.37 -3.57 -3.64
C ARG A 33 -5.32 -4.88 -2.84
N VAL A 34 -4.13 -5.35 -2.47
CA VAL A 34 -3.99 -6.55 -1.65
C VAL A 34 -4.55 -6.30 -0.23
N ILE A 35 -4.29 -5.12 0.35
CA ILE A 35 -4.89 -4.73 1.64
C ILE A 35 -6.42 -4.67 1.53
N LYS A 36 -6.97 -4.10 0.45
CA LYS A 36 -8.42 -4.08 0.20
C LYS A 36 -8.99 -5.51 0.11
N GLN A 37 -8.34 -6.40 -0.62
CA GLN A 37 -8.72 -7.82 -0.71
C GLN A 37 -8.67 -8.50 0.66
N MET A 38 -7.62 -8.26 1.44
CA MET A 38 -7.47 -8.75 2.81
C MET A 38 -8.65 -8.32 3.68
N MET A 39 -9.04 -7.04 3.62
CA MET A 39 -10.18 -6.51 4.38
C MET A 39 -11.52 -7.14 3.99
N TYR A 40 -11.78 -7.36 2.70
CA TYR A 40 -13.00 -8.05 2.27
C TYR A 40 -13.04 -9.50 2.75
N MET A 41 -11.91 -10.22 2.71
CA MET A 41 -11.85 -11.59 3.20
C MET A 41 -12.10 -11.64 4.71
N LEU A 42 -11.48 -10.75 5.48
CA LEU A 42 -11.70 -10.66 6.93
C LEU A 42 -13.15 -10.31 7.27
N GLN A 43 -13.74 -9.36 6.55
CA GLN A 43 -15.16 -9.03 6.69
C GLN A 43 -16.05 -10.27 6.46
N GLY A 44 -15.71 -11.09 5.46
CA GLY A 44 -16.42 -12.34 5.17
C GLY A 44 -16.32 -13.36 6.30
N GLU A 45 -15.10 -13.63 6.79
CA GLU A 45 -14.88 -14.59 7.89
C GLU A 45 -15.56 -14.13 9.19
N ILE A 46 -15.42 -12.85 9.56
CA ILE A 46 -16.02 -12.29 10.78
C ILE A 46 -17.55 -12.31 10.72
N ARG A 47 -18.13 -11.95 9.56
CA ARG A 47 -19.59 -11.83 9.39
C ARG A 47 -20.29 -13.18 9.36
N TYR A 48 -19.72 -14.17 8.67
CA TYR A 48 -20.43 -15.40 8.34
C TYR A 48 -19.95 -16.62 9.12
N ALA A 49 -18.67 -16.64 9.51
CA ALA A 49 -18.11 -17.80 10.20
C ALA A 49 -18.12 -17.63 11.73
N HIS A 50 -18.43 -16.43 12.25
CA HIS A 50 -18.37 -16.07 13.67
C HIS A 50 -17.06 -16.54 14.34
N LEU A 51 -15.99 -16.60 13.55
CA LEU A 51 -14.69 -17.06 14.02
C LEU A 51 -14.08 -15.99 14.92
N PRO A 52 -13.40 -16.37 16.01
CA PRO A 52 -12.57 -15.44 16.72
C PRO A 52 -11.46 -14.90 15.78
N LEU A 53 -10.97 -13.69 16.08
CA LEU A 53 -10.02 -12.98 15.21
C LEU A 53 -8.76 -13.79 14.85
N PRO A 54 -8.10 -14.53 15.78
CA PRO A 54 -6.92 -15.34 15.44
C PRO A 54 -7.21 -16.37 14.33
N GLU A 55 -8.37 -17.02 14.37
CA GLU A 55 -8.80 -18.02 13.38
C GLU A 55 -9.10 -17.34 12.04
N ALA A 56 -9.83 -16.23 12.05
CA ALA A 56 -10.10 -15.44 10.85
C ALA A 56 -8.80 -14.98 10.17
N PHE A 57 -7.84 -14.45 10.94
CA PHE A 57 -6.52 -14.06 10.45
C PHE A 57 -5.76 -15.25 9.86
N THR A 58 -5.77 -16.41 10.54
CA THR A 58 -5.14 -17.64 10.02
C THR A 58 -5.77 -18.05 8.68
N HIS A 59 -7.09 -18.08 8.58
CA HIS A 59 -7.82 -18.46 7.38
C HIS A 59 -7.60 -17.51 6.20
N VAL A 60 -7.48 -16.22 6.45
CA VAL A 60 -7.22 -15.24 5.39
C VAL A 60 -5.74 -15.23 4.99
N SER A 61 -4.82 -15.43 5.93
CA SER A 61 -3.37 -15.37 5.69
C SER A 61 -2.91 -16.26 4.54
N VAL A 62 -3.41 -17.50 4.46
CA VAL A 62 -3.02 -18.49 3.45
C VAL A 62 -3.47 -18.15 2.02
N ARG A 63 -4.44 -17.22 1.89
CA ARG A 63 -4.97 -16.76 0.60
C ARG A 63 -4.31 -15.49 0.08
N LEU A 64 -3.42 -14.89 0.88
CA LEU A 64 -2.76 -13.63 0.55
C LEU A 64 -1.30 -13.85 0.12
N PRO A 65 -0.79 -13.06 -0.83
CA PRO A 65 0.62 -13.09 -1.18
C PRO A 65 1.49 -12.55 -0.03
N ALA A 66 2.77 -12.93 -0.02
CA ALA A 66 3.75 -12.31 0.85
C ALA A 66 3.93 -10.81 0.49
N PRO A 67 4.16 -9.91 1.48
CA PRO A 67 4.28 -10.21 2.91
C PRO A 67 2.93 -10.18 3.68
N PHE A 68 1.80 -9.92 3.04
CA PHE A 68 0.50 -9.75 3.69
C PHE A 68 -0.02 -11.03 4.37
N GLY A 69 0.21 -12.19 3.76
CA GLY A 69 -0.07 -13.47 4.41
C GLY A 69 0.74 -13.65 5.69
N LEU A 70 2.05 -13.37 5.63
CA LEU A 70 2.94 -13.48 6.79
C LEU A 70 2.57 -12.51 7.91
N PHE A 71 2.09 -11.32 7.54
CA PHE A 71 1.58 -10.33 8.49
C PHE A 71 0.37 -10.86 9.28
N LEU A 72 -0.66 -11.37 8.60
CA LEU A 72 -1.83 -11.91 9.29
C LEU A 72 -1.52 -13.19 10.08
N SER A 73 -0.70 -14.09 9.53
CA SER A 73 -0.31 -15.30 10.26
C SER A 73 0.50 -14.97 11.50
N GLY A 74 1.42 -13.99 11.41
CA GLY A 74 2.18 -13.49 12.56
C GLY A 74 1.27 -12.97 13.65
N ILE A 75 0.29 -12.13 13.31
CA ILE A 75 -0.69 -11.62 14.28
C ILE A 75 -1.48 -12.77 14.93
N ALA A 76 -1.97 -13.72 14.12
CA ALA A 76 -2.72 -14.86 14.62
C ALA A 76 -1.91 -15.72 15.60
N ASP A 77 -0.65 -15.99 15.29
CA ASP A 77 0.22 -16.83 16.10
C ASP A 77 0.60 -16.14 17.41
N GLU A 78 0.86 -14.84 17.40
CA GLU A 78 1.12 -14.08 18.62
C GLU A 78 -0.13 -14.00 19.53
N LEU A 79 -1.32 -13.81 18.96
CA LEU A 79 -2.56 -13.81 19.73
C LEU A 79 -2.82 -15.16 20.43
N LYS A 80 -2.51 -16.28 19.77
CA LYS A 80 -2.68 -17.63 20.34
C LYS A 80 -1.76 -17.92 21.53
N LYS A 81 -0.63 -17.20 21.66
CA LYS A 81 0.29 -17.36 22.80
C LYS A 81 -0.33 -16.90 24.12
N ALA A 82 -1.34 -16.03 24.08
CA ALA A 82 -2.07 -15.53 25.24
C ALA A 82 -1.14 -14.99 26.36
N ASP A 83 -0.07 -14.28 25.97
CA ASP A 83 0.95 -13.75 26.89
C ASP A 83 0.61 -12.39 27.51
N GLY A 84 -0.64 -11.95 27.37
CA GLY A 84 -1.17 -10.71 27.94
C GLY A 84 -1.06 -9.49 27.02
N ARG A 85 -0.40 -9.60 25.86
CA ARG A 85 -0.37 -8.52 24.86
C ARG A 85 -1.74 -8.34 24.20
N THR A 86 -2.07 -7.08 23.96
CA THR A 86 -3.27 -6.67 23.22
C THR A 86 -3.09 -6.87 21.72
N LEU A 87 -4.21 -6.97 20.98
CA LEU A 87 -4.16 -7.00 19.51
C LEU A 87 -3.44 -5.78 18.95
N SER A 88 -3.65 -4.59 19.51
CA SER A 88 -2.98 -3.36 19.10
C SER A 88 -1.44 -3.50 19.14
N GLU A 89 -0.90 -4.00 20.25
CA GLU A 89 0.55 -4.18 20.42
C GLU A 89 1.12 -5.21 19.43
N ILE A 90 0.42 -6.32 19.24
CA ILE A 90 0.81 -7.39 18.31
C ILE A 90 0.75 -6.88 16.87
N TRP A 91 -0.34 -6.22 16.49
CA TRP A 91 -0.55 -5.66 15.16
C TRP A 91 0.58 -4.71 14.79
N LYS A 92 0.88 -3.75 15.68
CA LYS A 92 1.96 -2.80 15.49
C LYS A 92 3.31 -3.49 15.31
N ALA A 93 3.63 -4.51 16.12
CA ALA A 93 4.88 -5.25 15.99
C ALA A 93 5.01 -5.96 14.63
N GLU A 94 3.94 -6.62 14.18
CA GLU A 94 3.93 -7.35 12.91
C GLU A 94 3.88 -6.40 11.70
N GLU A 95 3.22 -5.24 11.83
CA GLU A 95 3.18 -4.20 10.79
C GLU A 95 4.58 -3.62 10.57
N GLN A 96 5.32 -3.34 11.65
CA GLN A 96 6.71 -2.88 11.57
C GLN A 96 7.63 -3.89 10.89
N LYS A 97 7.36 -5.19 11.07
CA LYS A 97 8.16 -6.29 10.51
C LYS A 97 7.90 -6.50 9.02
N TYR A 98 6.64 -6.47 8.60
CA TYR A 98 6.23 -6.91 7.26
C TYR A 98 5.72 -5.80 6.34
N ILE A 99 5.06 -4.77 6.88
CA ILE A 99 4.32 -3.78 6.10
C ILE A 99 5.10 -2.47 5.95
N LYS A 100 5.86 -2.04 6.96
CA LYS A 100 6.60 -0.76 6.94
C LYS A 100 7.60 -0.59 5.79
N LYS A 101 8.08 -1.70 5.20
CA LYS A 101 9.03 -1.70 4.08
C LYS A 101 8.34 -1.62 2.70
N LEU A 102 7.01 -1.59 2.66
CA LEU A 102 6.23 -1.46 1.44
C LEU A 102 6.25 -0.02 0.90
N HIS A 103 5.68 0.20 -0.28
CA HIS A 103 5.63 1.49 -0.97
C HIS A 103 4.38 2.31 -0.56
N LEU A 104 3.85 2.01 0.63
CA LEU A 104 2.72 2.70 1.22
C LEU A 104 3.14 4.08 1.73
N THR A 105 2.23 5.04 1.65
CA THR A 105 2.45 6.36 2.26
C THR A 105 2.31 6.27 3.77
N ARG A 106 2.81 7.30 4.46
CA ARG A 106 2.63 7.44 5.90
C ARG A 106 1.15 7.39 6.30
N THR A 107 0.28 8.05 5.54
CA THR A 107 -1.17 8.03 5.80
C THR A 107 -1.78 6.64 5.63
N ASP A 108 -1.37 5.88 4.61
CA ASP A 108 -1.85 4.50 4.42
C ASP A 108 -1.47 3.60 5.62
N LEU A 109 -0.25 3.77 6.14
CA LEU A 109 0.24 3.05 7.32
C LEU A 109 -0.54 3.47 8.58
N GLU A 110 -0.68 4.78 8.84
CA GLU A 110 -1.43 5.30 10.00
C GLU A 110 -2.89 4.82 10.01
N GLN A 111 -3.54 4.75 8.85
CA GLN A 111 -4.91 4.20 8.74
C GLN A 111 -4.95 2.69 9.03
N LEU A 112 -3.96 1.92 8.56
CA LEU A 112 -3.87 0.49 8.84
C LEU A 112 -3.59 0.21 10.33
N GLU A 113 -2.69 0.99 10.94
CA GLU A 113 -2.38 0.92 12.37
C GLU A 113 -3.63 1.22 13.20
N THR A 114 -4.36 2.29 12.85
CA THR A 114 -5.62 2.68 13.51
C THR A 114 -6.65 1.55 13.46
N LEU A 115 -6.79 0.85 12.32
CA LEU A 115 -7.68 -0.31 12.26
C LEU A 115 -7.27 -1.39 13.27
N GLY A 116 -5.98 -1.72 13.36
CA GLY A 116 -5.45 -2.71 14.29
C GLY A 116 -5.70 -2.34 15.76
N GLU A 117 -5.59 -1.05 16.10
CA GLU A 117 -5.88 -0.53 17.44
C GLU A 117 -7.34 -0.75 17.82
N VAL A 118 -8.27 -0.44 16.91
CA VAL A 118 -9.69 -0.46 17.23
C VAL A 118 -10.23 -1.89 17.22
N LEU A 119 -9.80 -2.78 16.30
CA LEU A 119 -10.33 -4.15 16.18
C LEU A 119 -10.26 -4.97 17.48
N GLY A 120 -9.27 -4.71 18.35
CA GLY A 120 -9.04 -5.50 19.57
C GLY A 120 -10.08 -5.33 20.68
N TYR A 121 -10.87 -4.26 20.64
CA TYR A 121 -11.79 -3.87 21.72
C TYR A 121 -13.26 -3.88 21.30
N LEU A 122 -13.55 -4.22 20.05
CA LEU A 122 -14.87 -4.12 19.45
C LEU A 122 -15.61 -5.46 19.45
N ASP A 123 -16.92 -5.40 19.60
CA ASP A 123 -17.80 -6.51 19.23
C ASP A 123 -17.84 -6.73 17.71
N THR A 124 -18.42 -7.84 17.27
CA THR A 124 -18.47 -8.22 15.86
C THR A 124 -19.08 -7.14 14.95
N GLU A 125 -20.17 -6.49 15.36
CA GLU A 125 -20.83 -5.47 14.54
C GLU A 125 -19.97 -4.23 14.40
N MET A 126 -19.34 -3.80 15.50
CA MET A 126 -18.40 -2.69 15.49
C MET A 126 -17.14 -3.03 14.67
N GLN A 127 -16.60 -4.26 14.77
CA GLN A 127 -15.47 -4.72 13.95
C GLN A 127 -15.80 -4.64 12.46
N LEU A 128 -16.99 -5.10 12.07
CA LEU A 128 -17.47 -5.02 10.69
C LEU A 128 -17.63 -3.57 10.22
N ALA A 129 -18.12 -2.67 11.07
CA ALA A 129 -18.23 -1.24 10.79
C ALA A 129 -16.85 -0.59 10.61
N ALA A 130 -15.88 -0.91 11.48
CA ALA A 130 -14.51 -0.42 11.37
C ALA A 130 -13.83 -0.87 10.06
N ILE A 131 -14.01 -2.14 9.68
CA ILE A 131 -13.51 -2.66 8.40
C ILE A 131 -14.18 -1.95 7.21
N ARG A 132 -15.49 -1.66 7.26
CA ARG A 132 -16.18 -0.92 6.20
C ARG A 132 -15.63 0.50 6.05
N LEU A 133 -15.46 1.21 7.16
CA LEU A 133 -14.89 2.55 7.13
C LEU A 133 -13.47 2.55 6.55
N TYR A 134 -12.65 1.57 6.92
CA TYR A 134 -11.30 1.45 6.38
C TYR A 134 -11.30 1.07 4.88
N LEU A 135 -12.26 0.25 4.42
CA LEU A 135 -12.45 -0.02 2.99
C LEU A 135 -12.78 1.25 2.19
N GLU A 136 -13.61 2.14 2.72
CA GLU A 136 -13.92 3.44 2.09
C GLU A 136 -12.67 4.33 2.01
N GLN A 137 -11.86 4.38 3.08
CA GLN A 137 -10.58 5.10 3.09
C GLN A 137 -9.59 4.52 2.06
N LEU A 138 -9.50 3.20 1.96
CA LEU A 138 -8.67 2.52 0.95
C LEU A 138 -9.11 2.86 -0.47
N GLU A 139 -10.41 3.01 -0.73
CA GLU A 139 -10.91 3.43 -2.03
C GLU A 139 -10.48 4.85 -2.39
N GLN A 140 -10.51 5.77 -1.42
CA GLN A 140 -9.98 7.12 -1.59
C GLN A 140 -8.48 7.10 -1.88
N SER A 141 -7.68 6.39 -1.07
CA SER A 141 -6.23 6.24 -1.28
C SER A 141 -5.87 5.61 -2.63
N LEU A 142 -6.67 4.65 -3.10
CA LEU A 142 -6.52 4.05 -4.43
C LEU A 142 -6.85 5.04 -5.55
N ALA A 143 -7.92 5.82 -5.43
CA ALA A 143 -8.30 6.85 -6.40
C ALA A 143 -7.22 7.93 -6.49
N GLU A 144 -6.74 8.42 -5.36
CA GLU A 144 -5.64 9.39 -5.28
C GLU A 144 -4.35 8.85 -5.93
N ALA A 145 -3.97 7.62 -5.61
CA ALA A 145 -2.78 7.01 -6.19
C ALA A 145 -2.90 6.85 -7.72
N GLN A 146 -4.09 6.53 -8.23
CA GLN A 146 -4.35 6.43 -9.66
C GLN A 146 -4.36 7.80 -10.36
N GLU A 147 -4.92 8.83 -9.73
CA GLU A 147 -4.89 10.19 -10.24
C GLU A 147 -3.44 10.72 -10.32
N GLN A 148 -2.63 10.43 -9.29
CA GLN A 148 -1.21 10.74 -9.29
C GLN A 148 -0.46 10.03 -10.42
N MET A 149 -0.84 8.81 -10.80
CA MET A 149 -0.25 8.13 -11.95
C MET A 149 -0.58 8.86 -13.26
N GLY A 150 -1.85 9.23 -13.45
CA GLY A 150 -2.32 9.90 -14.67
C GLY A 150 -1.80 11.33 -14.83
N SER A 151 -1.71 12.10 -13.76
CA SER A 151 -1.13 13.46 -13.78
C SER A 151 0.37 13.43 -14.07
N ARG A 152 1.12 12.50 -13.47
CA ARG A 152 2.57 12.36 -13.71
C ARG A 152 2.89 11.89 -15.11
N GLN A 153 2.10 10.96 -15.66
CA GLN A 153 2.27 10.55 -17.05
C GLN A 153 2.16 11.75 -18.00
N ARG A 154 1.18 12.63 -17.78
CA ARG A 154 1.01 13.86 -18.56
C ARG A 154 2.21 14.81 -18.40
N LEU A 155 2.71 14.99 -17.18
CA LEU A 155 3.90 15.83 -16.93
C LEU A 155 5.16 15.31 -17.64
N TYR A 156 5.44 14.00 -17.58
CA TYR A 156 6.60 13.43 -18.28
C TYR A 156 6.47 13.53 -19.80
N GLN A 157 5.27 13.36 -20.35
CA GLN A 157 5.02 13.59 -21.78
C GLN A 157 5.32 15.05 -22.17
N SER A 158 4.83 16.02 -21.38
CA SER A 158 5.10 17.44 -21.63
C SER A 158 6.58 17.80 -21.53
N LEU A 159 7.29 17.27 -20.53
CA LEU A 159 8.75 17.45 -20.37
C LEU A 159 9.53 16.84 -21.52
N GLY A 160 9.12 15.66 -22.01
CA GLY A 160 9.74 15.03 -23.19
C GLY A 160 9.58 15.87 -24.45
N ILE A 161 8.39 16.42 -24.68
CA ILE A 161 8.12 17.32 -25.81
C ILE A 161 8.96 18.59 -25.69
N ALA A 162 8.93 19.26 -24.53
CA ALA A 162 9.69 20.49 -24.30
C ALA A 162 11.20 20.28 -24.42
N GLY A 163 11.73 19.17 -23.87
CA GLY A 163 13.13 18.79 -23.98
C GLY A 163 13.55 18.47 -25.42
N GLY A 164 12.69 17.81 -26.20
CA GLY A 164 12.91 17.56 -27.63
C GLY A 164 12.97 18.85 -28.44
N VAL A 165 12.04 19.78 -28.22
CA VAL A 165 12.05 21.10 -28.86
C VAL A 165 13.33 21.87 -28.51
N PHE A 166 13.71 21.89 -27.24
CA PHE A 166 14.94 22.56 -26.79
C PHE A 166 16.20 21.98 -27.45
N LEU A 167 16.26 20.66 -27.63
CA LEU A 167 17.36 19.99 -28.34
C LEU A 167 17.44 20.39 -29.81
N VAL A 168 16.29 20.46 -30.50
CA VAL A 168 16.25 20.92 -31.90
C VAL A 168 16.78 22.34 -32.02
N ILE A 169 16.41 23.24 -31.09
CA ILE A 169 16.89 24.63 -31.07
C ILE A 169 18.41 24.71 -30.84
N LEU A 170 18.97 23.85 -29.98
CA LEU A 170 20.42 23.84 -29.71
C LEU A 170 21.27 23.24 -30.83
N LEU A 171 20.67 22.40 -31.69
CA LEU A 171 21.32 21.75 -32.82
C LEU A 171 21.27 22.57 -34.11
N LEU A 172 20.31 23.51 -34.18
CA LEU A 172 20.29 24.61 -35.16
C LEU A 172 21.31 25.69 -34.79
#